data_AF-A0A0P7JEB4-F1
#
_entry.id   AF-A0A0P7JEB4-F1
#
_cell.length_a   1.000
_cell.length_b   1.000
_cell.length_c   1.000
_cell.angle_alpha   90.00
_cell.angle_beta   90.00
_cell.angle_gamma   90.00
#
_symmetry.space_group_name_H-M   'P 1'
#
loop_
_entity.id
_entity.type
_entity.pdbx_description
1 polymer ?
#
loop_
_entity_poly.entity_id
_entity_poly.type
_entity_poly.pdbx_seq_one_letter_code
_entity_poly.pdbx_strand_id
1 'polypeptide(L)'
;MGIYRCNKCGHLAEHAWQPNMAEVGCPKCHAPNKVYDTLFFVQKLLERYFAVNRELQALKIQEQESTEEHNQQQAQQAEHEQSNLLIGVNLAATDVLATAEQHEPLKQWFFKQNIVPAFDYSAVDMSGYFDEAAAEIGDKYHITKDILGRIGWAYRNSHTGINIDVGKMAQKDAQLINNLCRQFYSHTLFAKYFYQKQEKVIRLNLQKAAAIKHFFSGGWLEWYVLGKMLTEAKQRGKTYTFSCARNVKIKFGNEDIYELDVVLMPLGQPPLIIECKSGEFRKDIEKYVRLKKRLNLPAERFIVLATDLEATQAAALSSMYELTFATPKTLMKHIRETM
;
A
#
# COMPACT_ATOMS: atom_id res chain seq x y z
N MET A 1 2.29 -24.07 42.68
CA MET A 1 3.15 -23.84 41.50
C MET A 1 3.39 -22.35 41.39
N GLY A 2 4.53 -21.93 40.84
CA GLY A 2 4.83 -20.53 40.62
C GLY A 2 5.38 -20.27 39.24
N ILE A 3 5.33 -19.00 38.85
CA ILE A 3 5.76 -18.52 37.55
C ILE A 3 6.66 -17.31 37.77
N TYR A 4 7.65 -17.15 36.90
CA TYR A 4 8.37 -15.89 36.77
C TYR A 4 8.54 -15.50 35.30
N ARG A 5 8.64 -14.19 35.06
CA ARG A 5 9.11 -13.60 33.80
C ARG A 5 10.46 -12.96 34.07
N CYS A 6 11.47 -13.33 33.29
CA CYS A 6 12.78 -12.75 33.44
C CYS A 6 12.79 -11.27 33.02
N ASN A 7 13.22 -10.38 33.92
CA ASN A 7 13.25 -8.94 33.65
C ASN A 7 14.31 -8.53 32.61
N LYS A 8 15.33 -9.37 32.37
CA LYS A 8 16.41 -9.09 31.42
C LYS A 8 16.10 -9.55 29.99
N CYS A 9 15.52 -10.73 29.81
CA CYS A 9 15.30 -11.32 28.47
C CYS A 9 13.85 -11.71 28.17
N GLY A 10 12.92 -11.48 29.12
CA GLY A 10 11.50 -11.77 28.95
C GLY A 10 11.13 -13.25 29.01
N HIS A 11 12.08 -14.16 29.27
CA HIS A 11 11.79 -15.60 29.35
C HIS A 11 10.82 -15.92 30.48
N LEU A 12 9.79 -16.71 30.17
CA LEU A 12 8.79 -17.21 31.10
C LEU A 12 9.09 -18.66 31.45
N ALA A 13 9.01 -19.00 32.73
CA ALA A 13 9.15 -20.37 33.18
C ALA A 13 8.30 -20.64 34.43
N GLU A 14 7.94 -21.91 34.58
CA GLU A 14 7.31 -22.46 35.77
C GLU A 14 8.37 -22.94 36.76
N HIS A 15 8.06 -22.83 38.05
CA HIS A 15 8.92 -23.31 39.13
C HIS A 15 8.09 -23.77 40.32
N ALA A 16 8.61 -24.71 41.11
CA ALA A 16 8.03 -25.04 42.40
C ALA A 16 8.08 -23.81 43.31
N TRP A 17 6.93 -23.37 43.84
CA TRP A 17 6.83 -22.15 44.64
C TRP A 17 6.74 -22.48 46.12
N GLN A 18 7.48 -21.72 46.93
CA GLN A 18 7.43 -21.76 48.39
C GLN A 18 7.51 -20.33 48.94
N PRO A 19 6.83 -20.03 50.06
CA PRO A 19 7.00 -18.75 50.76
C PRO A 19 8.47 -18.50 51.12
N ASN A 20 8.97 -17.29 50.89
CA ASN A 20 10.34 -16.87 51.17
C ASN A 20 11.46 -17.65 50.45
N MET A 21 11.16 -18.27 49.30
CA MET A 21 12.19 -18.89 48.47
C MET A 21 13.21 -17.87 47.94
N ALA A 22 14.46 -18.32 47.79
CA ALA A 22 15.51 -17.54 47.15
C ALA A 22 15.20 -17.28 45.66
N GLU A 23 15.84 -16.26 45.09
CA GLU A 23 15.70 -15.94 43.67
C GLU A 23 16.25 -17.07 42.78
N VAL A 24 15.59 -17.29 41.65
CA VAL A 24 15.93 -18.36 40.71
C VAL A 24 16.59 -17.76 39.46
N GLY A 25 17.73 -18.31 39.06
CA GLY A 25 18.43 -17.91 37.86
C GLY A 25 17.65 -18.25 36.59
N CYS A 26 17.57 -17.30 35.65
CA CYS A 26 16.97 -17.54 34.35
C CYS A 26 17.80 -18.57 33.55
N PRO A 27 17.20 -19.62 32.96
CA PRO A 27 17.95 -20.62 32.18
C PRO A 27 18.55 -20.05 30.90
N LYS A 28 18.06 -18.89 30.41
CA LYS A 28 18.60 -18.24 29.20
C LYS A 28 19.72 -17.24 29.46
N CYS A 29 19.69 -16.53 30.58
CA CYS A 29 20.60 -15.39 30.79
C CYS A 29 21.17 -15.31 32.20
N HIS A 30 20.87 -16.29 33.05
CA HIS A 30 21.32 -16.43 34.44
C HIS A 30 20.98 -15.27 35.39
N ALA A 31 20.24 -14.26 34.92
CA ALA A 31 19.76 -13.18 35.77
C ALA A 31 18.85 -13.76 36.89
N PRO A 32 18.97 -13.29 38.13
CA PRO A 32 18.13 -13.76 39.22
C PRO A 32 16.71 -13.22 39.09
N ASN A 33 15.70 -14.06 39.37
CA ASN A 33 14.30 -13.69 39.26
C ASN A 33 13.51 -14.20 40.45
N LYS A 34 12.61 -13.36 40.94
CA LYS A 34 11.63 -13.73 41.95
C LYS A 34 10.51 -14.57 41.32
N VAL A 35 10.20 -15.70 41.94
CA VAL A 35 9.08 -16.56 41.55
C VAL A 35 7.85 -16.17 42.36
N TYR A 36 6.74 -15.98 41.68
CA TYR A 36 5.46 -15.66 42.29
C TYR A 36 4.54 -16.88 42.26
N ASP A 37 3.71 -17.03 43.29
CA ASP A 37 2.62 -17.99 43.25
C ASP A 37 1.76 -17.74 42.00
N THR A 38 1.39 -18.81 41.30
CA THR A 38 0.68 -18.70 40.03
C THR A 38 -0.65 -17.97 40.17
N LEU A 39 -1.43 -18.26 41.23
CA LEU A 39 -2.73 -17.63 41.42
C LEU A 39 -2.57 -16.14 41.75
N PHE A 40 -1.61 -15.80 42.60
CA PHE A 40 -1.27 -14.41 42.89
C PHE A 40 -0.82 -13.65 41.63
N PHE A 41 0.04 -14.24 40.83
CA PHE A 41 0.56 -13.61 39.61
C PHE A 41 -0.56 -13.40 38.57
N VAL A 42 -1.41 -14.41 38.35
CA VAL A 42 -2.55 -14.32 37.44
C VAL A 42 -3.56 -13.28 37.92
N GLN A 43 -3.85 -13.24 39.23
CA GLN A 43 -4.73 -12.22 39.81
C GLN A 43 -4.20 -10.81 39.52
N LYS A 44 -2.91 -10.54 39.75
CA LYS A 44 -2.31 -9.23 39.44
C LYS A 44 -2.26 -8.91 37.95
N LEU A 45 -2.10 -9.92 37.10
CA LEU A 45 -2.18 -9.74 35.65
C LEU A 45 -3.60 -9.34 35.22
N LEU A 46 -4.62 -10.01 35.76
CA LEU A 46 -6.02 -9.71 35.49
C LEU A 46 -6.42 -8.32 36.03
N GLU A 47 -6.00 -7.95 37.24
CA GLU A 47 -6.20 -6.61 37.79
C GLU A 47 -5.64 -5.53 36.85
N ARG A 48 -4.42 -5.72 36.34
CA ARG A 48 -3.79 -4.81 35.39
C ARG A 48 -4.50 -4.80 34.03
N TYR A 49 -4.90 -5.96 33.53
CA TYR A 49 -5.64 -6.09 32.28
C TYR A 49 -6.97 -5.34 32.35
N PHE A 50 -7.74 -5.51 33.43
CA PHE A 50 -9.02 -4.81 33.62
C PHE A 50 -8.85 -3.31 33.88
N ALA A 51 -7.75 -2.87 34.49
CA ALA A 51 -7.43 -1.45 34.62
C ALA A 51 -7.15 -0.82 33.24
N VAL A 52 -6.28 -1.43 32.45
CA VAL A 52 -5.96 -0.96 31.08
C VAL A 52 -7.18 -1.01 30.18
N ASN A 53 -8.02 -2.05 30.28
CA ASN A 53 -9.23 -2.15 29.47
C ASN A 53 -10.26 -1.08 29.86
N ARG A 54 -10.39 -0.74 31.15
CA ARG A 54 -11.24 0.38 31.58
C ARG A 54 -10.73 1.74 31.10
N GLU A 55 -9.42 1.95 31.13
CA GLU A 55 -8.79 3.16 30.60
C GLU A 55 -8.96 3.26 29.07
N LEU A 56 -8.79 2.16 28.34
CA LEU A 56 -9.07 2.07 26.90
C LEU A 56 -10.53 2.36 26.58
N GLN A 57 -11.48 1.83 27.36
CA GLN A 57 -12.90 2.12 27.17
C GLN A 57 -13.24 3.56 27.52
N ALA A 58 -12.65 4.12 28.58
CA ALA A 58 -12.81 5.52 28.94
C ALA A 58 -12.26 6.44 27.84
N LEU A 59 -11.08 6.16 27.28
CA LEU A 59 -10.52 6.91 26.16
C LEU A 59 -11.38 6.79 24.90
N LYS A 60 -11.93 5.61 24.61
CA LYS A 60 -12.87 5.41 23.49
C LYS A 60 -14.17 6.18 23.69
N ILE A 61 -14.72 6.18 24.90
CA ILE A 61 -15.92 6.96 25.24
C ILE A 61 -15.59 8.45 25.16
N GLN A 62 -14.41 8.89 25.60
CA GLN A 62 -13.98 10.29 25.51
C GLN A 62 -13.72 10.72 24.05
N GLU A 63 -13.21 9.83 23.19
CA GLU A 63 -13.15 10.01 21.73
C GLU A 63 -14.55 10.06 21.12
N GLN A 64 -15.49 9.22 21.58
CA GLN A 64 -16.88 9.24 21.11
C GLN A 64 -17.65 10.47 21.56
N GLU A 65 -17.53 10.88 22.82
CA GLU A 65 -18.14 12.10 23.39
C GLU A 65 -17.55 13.36 22.78
N SER A 66 -16.23 13.41 22.54
CA SER A 66 -15.62 14.52 21.78
C SER A 66 -16.03 14.54 20.32
N THR A 67 -16.33 13.39 19.71
CA THR A 67 -16.91 13.29 18.36
C THR A 67 -18.39 13.69 18.36
N GLU A 68 -19.15 13.38 19.41
CA GLU A 68 -20.57 13.76 19.56
C GLU A 68 -20.76 15.24 19.90
N GLU A 69 -19.90 15.83 20.73
CA GLU A 69 -19.86 17.28 20.99
C GLU A 69 -19.40 18.07 19.74
N HIS A 70 -18.45 17.54 18.96
CA HIS A 70 -18.12 18.08 17.63
C HIS A 70 -19.29 17.95 16.65
N ASN A 71 -20.01 16.83 16.64
CA ASN A 71 -21.15 16.60 15.75
C ASN A 71 -22.35 17.50 16.09
N GLN A 72 -22.60 17.80 17.37
CA GLN A 72 -23.68 18.71 17.77
C GLN A 72 -23.37 20.18 17.45
N GLN A 73 -22.10 20.60 17.49
CA GLN A 73 -21.69 21.93 17.02
C GLN A 73 -21.62 22.03 15.48
N GLN A 74 -21.30 20.94 14.77
CA GLN A 74 -21.24 20.89 13.30
C GLN A 74 -22.62 20.75 12.63
N ALA A 75 -23.64 20.24 13.32
CA ALA A 75 -25.01 20.16 12.79
C ALA A 75 -25.66 21.52 12.50
N GLN A 76 -25.14 22.62 13.08
CA GLN A 76 -25.58 24.00 12.77
C GLN A 76 -24.73 24.70 11.69
N GLN A 77 -23.66 24.06 11.18
CA GLN A 77 -22.79 24.58 10.11
C GLN A 77 -22.76 23.67 8.88
N ALA A 78 -23.74 22.79 8.73
CA ALA A 78 -23.87 21.85 7.61
C ALA A 78 -24.43 22.50 6.33
N GLU A 79 -23.90 23.67 5.96
CA GLU A 79 -23.97 24.17 4.60
C GLU A 79 -22.54 24.45 4.12
N HIS A 80 -22.01 23.51 3.33
CA HIS A 80 -20.79 23.62 2.51
C HIS A 80 -19.45 23.80 3.23
N GLU A 81 -18.83 22.70 3.63
CA GLU A 81 -17.37 22.58 3.46
C GLU A 81 -16.98 21.10 3.22
N GLN A 82 -17.05 20.70 1.96
CA GLN A 82 -16.41 19.47 1.49
C GLN A 82 -14.90 19.64 1.59
N SER A 83 -14.30 19.14 2.67
CA SER A 83 -12.85 19.21 2.89
C SER A 83 -12.12 17.99 2.31
N ASN A 84 -10.93 18.23 1.77
CA ASN A 84 -10.02 17.21 1.27
C ASN A 84 -9.61 16.23 2.38
N LEU A 85 -9.95 14.95 2.19
CA LEU A 85 -9.71 13.83 3.12
C LEU A 85 -8.22 13.60 3.44
N LEU A 86 -7.30 14.17 2.65
CA LEU A 86 -5.85 13.97 2.81
C LEU A 86 -5.17 14.99 3.74
N ILE A 87 -5.88 16.04 4.16
CA ILE A 87 -5.29 17.13 4.95
C ILE A 87 -5.25 16.74 6.43
N GLY A 88 -4.05 16.76 7.02
CA GLY A 88 -3.85 16.39 8.43
C GLY A 88 -3.91 14.88 8.69
N VAL A 89 -4.15 14.06 7.67
CA VAL A 89 -4.27 12.61 7.81
C VAL A 89 -2.95 11.91 7.50
N ASN A 90 -2.61 10.94 8.35
CA ASN A 90 -1.56 9.96 8.09
C ASN A 90 -2.16 8.71 7.44
N LEU A 91 -2.06 8.60 6.12
CA LEU A 91 -2.65 7.51 5.34
C LEU A 91 -2.15 6.12 5.77
N ALA A 92 -0.93 6.00 6.29
CA ALA A 92 -0.39 4.72 6.76
C ALA A 92 -1.05 4.21 8.06
N ALA A 93 -1.83 5.06 8.74
CA ALA A 93 -2.43 4.78 10.04
C ALA A 93 -3.96 4.89 10.05
N THR A 94 -4.59 5.06 8.89
CA THR A 94 -6.04 5.29 8.77
C THR A 94 -6.60 4.59 7.55
N ASP A 95 -7.86 4.15 7.63
CA ASP A 95 -8.63 3.56 6.53
C ASP A 95 -9.50 4.60 5.80
N VAL A 96 -9.19 5.90 5.91
CA VAL A 96 -10.02 7.02 5.41
C VAL A 96 -10.38 6.92 3.91
N LEU A 97 -9.54 6.25 3.12
CA LEU A 97 -9.79 5.99 1.69
C LEU A 97 -10.57 4.69 1.46
N ALA A 98 -10.44 3.70 2.34
CA ALA A 98 -11.00 2.36 2.19
C ALA A 98 -12.45 2.24 2.67
N THR A 99 -13.29 3.23 2.37
CA THR A 99 -14.69 3.32 2.83
C THR A 99 -15.69 3.36 1.67
N ALA A 100 -16.93 2.94 1.93
CA ALA A 100 -17.99 3.01 0.93
C ALA A 100 -18.33 4.46 0.56
N GLU A 101 -18.28 5.36 1.54
CA GLU A 101 -18.56 6.78 1.40
C GLU A 101 -17.57 7.46 0.44
N GLN A 102 -16.27 7.13 0.55
CA GLN A 102 -15.25 7.63 -0.39
C GLN A 102 -15.56 7.17 -1.82
N HIS A 103 -16.02 5.94 -2.01
CA HIS A 103 -16.26 5.34 -3.34
C HIS A 103 -17.62 5.72 -3.96
N GLU A 104 -18.55 6.28 -3.17
CA GLU A 104 -19.91 6.59 -3.61
C GLU A 104 -19.97 7.55 -4.82
N PRO A 105 -19.16 8.63 -4.92
CA PRO A 105 -19.15 9.47 -6.11
C PRO A 105 -18.79 8.69 -7.39
N LEU A 106 -17.79 7.81 -7.34
CA LEU A 106 -17.40 6.95 -8.47
C LEU A 106 -18.54 6.00 -8.85
N LYS A 107 -19.18 5.38 -7.85
CA LYS A 107 -20.33 4.50 -8.06
C LYS A 107 -21.46 5.20 -8.79
N GLN A 108 -21.81 6.41 -8.36
CA GLN A 108 -22.85 7.24 -9.00
C GLN A 108 -22.46 7.61 -10.43
N TRP A 109 -21.19 7.91 -10.69
CA TRP A 109 -20.70 8.21 -12.04
C TRP A 109 -20.88 7.01 -12.98
N PHE A 110 -20.49 5.80 -12.56
CA PHE A 110 -20.67 4.59 -13.37
C PHE A 110 -22.16 4.27 -13.61
N PHE A 111 -23.01 4.38 -12.58
CA PHE A 111 -24.45 4.14 -12.74
C PHE A 111 -25.11 5.09 -13.74
N LYS A 112 -24.71 6.37 -13.77
CA LYS A 112 -25.19 7.33 -14.79
C LYS A 112 -24.84 6.91 -16.22
N GLN A 113 -23.80 6.09 -16.40
CA GLN A 113 -23.38 5.53 -17.69
C GLN A 113 -23.96 4.13 -17.95
N ASN A 114 -24.88 3.63 -17.11
CA ASN A 114 -25.40 2.26 -17.14
C ASN A 114 -24.31 1.18 -16.97
N ILE A 115 -23.32 1.47 -16.13
CA ILE A 115 -22.22 0.57 -15.79
C ILE A 115 -22.33 0.21 -14.31
N VAL A 116 -22.23 -1.08 -13.99
CA VAL A 116 -22.26 -1.57 -12.61
C VAL A 116 -20.83 -1.81 -12.12
N PRO A 117 -20.31 -1.00 -11.17
CA PRO A 117 -19.00 -1.21 -10.59
C PRO A 117 -19.06 -2.18 -9.40
N ALA A 118 -17.99 -2.95 -9.22
CA ALA A 118 -17.70 -3.72 -8.03
C ALA A 118 -16.34 -3.26 -7.49
N PHE A 119 -16.36 -2.71 -6.27
CA PHE A 119 -15.19 -2.17 -5.60
C PHE A 119 -14.67 -3.16 -4.56
N ASP A 120 -13.36 -3.28 -4.48
CA ASP A 120 -12.66 -3.74 -3.28
C ASP A 120 -12.13 -2.50 -2.56
N TYR A 121 -12.81 -2.06 -1.50
CA TYR A 121 -12.42 -0.83 -0.79
C TYR A 121 -11.02 -0.93 -0.18
N SER A 122 -10.56 -2.14 0.16
CA SER A 122 -9.21 -2.35 0.70
C SER A 122 -8.11 -2.14 -0.36
N ALA A 123 -8.46 -2.09 -1.65
CA ALA A 123 -7.49 -1.89 -2.72
C ALA A 123 -6.86 -0.49 -2.74
N VAL A 124 -7.41 0.47 -1.99
CA VAL A 124 -6.85 1.81 -1.77
C VAL A 124 -6.39 2.04 -0.32
N ASP A 125 -6.35 0.98 0.49
CA ASP A 125 -5.78 1.04 1.84
C ASP A 125 -4.26 1.23 1.72
N MET A 126 -3.80 2.41 2.09
CA MET A 126 -2.39 2.81 2.04
C MET A 126 -1.63 2.39 3.31
N SER A 127 -2.24 1.56 4.18
CA SER A 127 -1.54 0.97 5.30
C SER A 127 -0.60 -0.15 4.85
N GLY A 128 0.47 -0.37 5.62
CA GLY A 128 1.46 -1.41 5.33
C GLY A 128 2.71 -0.85 4.67
N TYR A 129 3.19 -1.54 3.63
CA TYR A 129 4.51 -1.25 3.01
C TYR A 129 4.50 -1.24 1.48
N PHE A 130 3.34 -1.44 0.83
CA PHE A 130 3.28 -1.56 -0.63
C PHE A 130 3.41 -0.22 -1.33
N ASP A 131 2.82 0.84 -0.78
CA ASP A 131 2.88 2.18 -1.33
C ASP A 131 4.30 2.76 -1.24
N GLU A 132 5.00 2.65 -0.10
CA GLU A 132 6.38 3.17 -0.03
C GLU A 132 7.33 2.32 -0.88
N ALA A 133 7.13 0.99 -0.93
CA ALA A 133 7.91 0.15 -1.82
C ALA A 133 7.66 0.48 -3.29
N ALA A 134 6.41 0.78 -3.67
CA ALA A 134 6.06 1.20 -5.02
C ALA A 134 6.66 2.56 -5.38
N ALA A 135 6.65 3.53 -4.45
CA ALA A 135 7.32 4.81 -4.61
C ALA A 135 8.82 4.63 -4.86
N GLU A 136 9.49 3.85 -4.02
CA GLU A 136 10.90 3.50 -4.16
C GLU A 136 11.23 2.83 -5.50
N ILE A 137 10.38 1.90 -5.94
CA ILE A 137 10.54 1.22 -7.24
C ILE A 137 10.36 2.21 -8.40
N GLY A 138 9.25 2.94 -8.43
CA GLY A 138 8.87 3.77 -9.56
C GLY A 138 9.75 5.01 -9.74
N ASP A 139 10.11 5.69 -8.65
CA ASP A 139 11.00 6.86 -8.69
C ASP A 139 12.41 6.49 -9.17
N LYS A 140 12.82 5.24 -8.97
CA LYS A 140 14.14 4.72 -9.34
C LYS A 140 14.04 3.62 -10.42
N TYR A 141 12.98 3.64 -11.24
CA TYR A 141 12.69 2.55 -12.19
C TYR A 141 13.86 2.22 -13.13
N HIS A 142 14.60 3.24 -13.58
CA HIS A 142 15.80 3.06 -14.42
C HIS A 142 16.85 2.11 -13.84
N ILE A 143 16.96 2.00 -12.51
CA ILE A 143 17.87 1.09 -11.80
C ILE A 143 17.13 -0.16 -11.30
N THR A 144 15.86 -0.05 -10.90
CA THR A 144 15.12 -1.17 -10.28
C THR A 144 14.53 -2.15 -11.29
N LYS A 145 14.37 -1.77 -12.57
CA LYS A 145 13.76 -2.59 -13.63
C LYS A 145 14.39 -3.99 -13.78
N ASP A 146 15.72 -4.09 -13.70
CA ASP A 146 16.43 -5.36 -13.92
C ASP A 146 16.15 -6.34 -12.78
N ILE A 147 16.05 -5.82 -11.55
CA ILE A 147 15.73 -6.62 -10.38
C ILE A 147 14.27 -7.05 -10.40
N LEU A 148 13.34 -6.15 -10.76
CA LEU A 148 11.94 -6.52 -10.97
C LEU A 148 11.79 -7.62 -12.03
N GLY A 149 12.53 -7.52 -13.14
CA GLY A 149 12.56 -8.56 -14.16
C GLY A 149 13.02 -9.91 -13.63
N ARG A 150 14.09 -9.94 -12.81
CA ARG A 150 14.57 -11.16 -12.13
C ARG A 150 13.54 -11.71 -11.13
N ILE A 151 12.89 -10.86 -10.35
CA ILE A 151 11.84 -11.24 -9.39
C ILE A 151 10.66 -11.86 -10.13
N GLY A 152 10.15 -11.19 -11.17
CA GLY A 152 9.04 -11.68 -11.98
C GLY A 152 9.39 -12.99 -12.68
N TRP A 153 10.60 -13.13 -13.22
CA TRP A 153 11.06 -14.39 -13.81
C TRP A 153 11.11 -15.51 -12.78
N ALA A 154 11.66 -15.27 -11.59
CA ALA A 154 11.71 -16.28 -10.53
C ALA A 154 10.30 -16.74 -10.14
N TYR A 155 9.37 -15.81 -9.94
CA TYR A 155 7.98 -16.12 -9.62
C TYR A 155 7.24 -16.91 -10.71
N ARG A 156 7.51 -16.65 -11.99
CA ARG A 156 6.93 -17.41 -13.12
C ARG A 156 7.46 -18.85 -13.19
N ASN A 157 8.71 -19.06 -12.80
CA ASN A 157 9.38 -20.36 -12.83
C ASN A 157 9.38 -21.07 -11.47
N SER A 158 8.56 -20.61 -10.52
CA SER A 158 8.47 -21.16 -9.17
C SER A 158 9.80 -21.20 -8.39
N HIS A 159 10.73 -20.32 -8.74
CA HIS A 159 11.97 -20.08 -8.01
C HIS A 159 11.75 -19.01 -6.95
N THR A 160 12.43 -19.18 -5.81
CA THR A 160 12.38 -18.21 -4.71
C THR A 160 13.75 -17.60 -4.41
N GLY A 161 14.85 -18.25 -4.79
CA GLY A 161 16.20 -17.72 -4.61
C GLY A 161 16.60 -16.82 -5.79
N ILE A 162 17.12 -15.63 -5.50
CA ILE A 162 17.70 -14.72 -6.49
C ILE A 162 19.08 -14.26 -6.03
N ASN A 163 20.03 -14.23 -6.96
CA ASN A 163 21.34 -13.63 -6.76
C ASN A 163 21.46 -12.36 -7.63
N ILE A 164 21.89 -11.26 -7.02
CA ILE A 164 22.11 -9.98 -7.67
C ILE A 164 23.59 -9.65 -7.52
N ASP A 165 24.34 -9.74 -8.62
CA ASP A 165 25.73 -9.30 -8.68
C ASP A 165 25.74 -7.77 -8.79
N VAL A 166 26.17 -7.11 -7.71
CA VAL A 166 26.34 -5.65 -7.66
C VAL A 166 27.78 -5.22 -7.94
N GLY A 167 28.70 -6.16 -8.15
CA GLY A 167 30.11 -5.89 -8.40
C GLY A 167 30.37 -5.21 -9.74
N LYS A 168 29.46 -5.37 -10.71
CA LYS A 168 29.52 -4.75 -12.05
C LYS A 168 28.76 -3.43 -12.15
N MET A 169 28.03 -3.04 -11.10
CA MET A 169 27.26 -1.80 -11.07
C MET A 169 28.15 -0.62 -10.65
N ALA A 170 27.75 0.60 -11.01
CA ALA A 170 28.35 1.79 -10.42
C ALA A 170 28.18 1.77 -8.89
N GLN A 171 29.16 2.27 -8.14
CA GLN A 171 29.15 2.19 -6.67
C GLN A 171 27.87 2.78 -6.05
N LYS A 172 27.38 3.90 -6.62
CA LYS A 172 26.13 4.53 -6.19
C LYS A 172 24.92 3.63 -6.39
N ASP A 173 24.83 2.97 -7.54
CA ASP A 173 23.71 2.09 -7.89
C ASP A 173 23.76 0.80 -7.07
N ALA A 174 24.96 0.23 -6.88
CA ALA A 174 25.17 -0.92 -6.00
C ALA A 174 24.69 -0.63 -4.57
N GLN A 175 25.02 0.55 -4.03
CA GLN A 175 24.60 0.95 -2.70
C GLN A 175 23.08 1.17 -2.62
N LEU A 176 22.49 1.81 -3.65
CA LEU A 176 21.05 2.03 -3.76
C LEU A 176 20.30 0.69 -3.76
N ILE A 177 20.70 -0.24 -4.63
CA ILE A 177 20.11 -1.57 -4.71
C ILE A 177 20.25 -2.33 -3.40
N ASN A 178 21.42 -2.27 -2.77
CA ASN A 178 21.65 -2.95 -1.51
C ASN A 178 20.74 -2.43 -0.38
N ASN A 179 20.58 -1.11 -0.30
CA ASN A 179 19.69 -0.46 0.67
C ASN A 179 18.23 -0.82 0.40
N LEU A 180 17.81 -0.77 -0.86
CA LEU A 180 16.46 -1.14 -1.29
C LEU A 180 16.12 -2.59 -0.90
N CYS A 181 17.01 -3.53 -1.22
CA CYS A 181 16.81 -4.93 -0.87
C CYS A 181 16.75 -5.16 0.64
N ARG A 182 17.58 -4.46 1.41
CA ARG A 182 17.56 -4.51 2.87
C ARG A 182 16.24 -3.96 3.42
N GLN A 183 15.74 -2.86 2.87
CA GLN A 183 14.48 -2.24 3.26
C GLN A 183 13.29 -3.16 2.95
N PHE A 184 13.24 -3.75 1.76
CA PHE A 184 12.18 -4.69 1.38
C PHE A 184 12.18 -5.95 2.26
N TYR A 185 13.36 -6.38 2.73
CA TYR A 185 13.44 -7.41 3.75
C TYR A 185 12.89 -6.95 5.11
N SER A 186 13.24 -5.76 5.60
CA SER A 186 12.68 -5.25 6.88
C SER A 186 11.17 -5.03 6.82
N HIS A 187 10.63 -4.74 5.64
CA HIS A 187 9.20 -4.59 5.39
C HIS A 187 8.51 -5.94 5.07
N THR A 188 9.20 -7.06 5.24
CA THR A 188 8.70 -8.44 5.00
C THR A 188 8.28 -8.77 3.56
N LEU A 189 8.61 -7.90 2.60
CA LEU A 189 8.43 -8.13 1.16
C LEU A 189 9.39 -9.22 0.65
N PHE A 190 10.56 -9.37 1.28
CA PHE A 190 11.47 -10.48 1.06
C PHE A 190 11.53 -11.40 2.29
N ALA A 191 11.64 -12.71 2.06
CA ALA A 191 11.75 -13.70 3.11
C ALA A 191 13.17 -13.77 3.70
N LYS A 192 14.20 -13.56 2.87
CA LYS A 192 15.60 -13.46 3.33
C LYS A 192 16.38 -12.47 2.50
N TYR A 193 17.36 -11.83 3.14
CA TYR A 193 18.36 -10.97 2.51
C TYR A 193 19.73 -11.25 3.14
N PHE A 194 20.75 -11.39 2.29
CA PHE A 194 22.13 -11.54 2.71
C PHE A 194 23.08 -10.89 1.70
N TYR A 195 23.96 -10.00 2.16
CA TYR A 195 24.99 -9.38 1.30
C TYR A 195 26.35 -10.04 1.54
N GLN A 196 26.88 -10.67 0.50
CA GLN A 196 28.18 -11.32 0.52
C GLN A 196 29.27 -10.36 0.02
N LYS A 197 29.98 -9.74 0.97
CA LYS A 197 30.96 -8.66 0.70
C LYS A 197 32.10 -9.08 -0.25
N GLN A 198 32.63 -10.29 -0.11
CA GLN A 198 33.75 -10.78 -0.92
C GLN A 198 33.39 -10.91 -2.40
N GLU A 199 32.21 -11.46 -2.69
CA GLU A 199 31.71 -11.67 -4.05
C GLU A 199 30.96 -10.45 -4.59
N LYS A 200 30.61 -9.47 -3.74
CA LYS A 200 29.70 -8.35 -4.05
C LYS A 200 28.37 -8.84 -4.62
N VAL A 201 27.80 -9.86 -3.98
CA VAL A 201 26.52 -10.47 -4.38
C VAL A 201 25.48 -10.29 -3.27
N ILE A 202 24.28 -9.84 -3.63
CA ILE A 202 23.09 -9.87 -2.77
C ILE A 202 22.33 -11.16 -3.06
N ARG A 203 22.12 -11.97 -2.02
CA ARG A 203 21.33 -13.20 -2.07
C ARG A 203 19.98 -12.93 -1.42
N LEU A 204 18.90 -13.15 -2.17
CA LEU A 204 17.52 -12.95 -1.73
C LEU A 204 16.76 -14.26 -1.74
N ASN A 205 15.86 -14.43 -0.77
CA ASN A 205 14.72 -15.33 -0.93
C ASN A 205 13.43 -14.50 -1.00
N LEU A 206 12.66 -14.72 -2.05
CA LEU A 206 11.36 -14.11 -2.29
C LEU A 206 10.30 -14.68 -1.35
N GLN A 207 9.34 -13.82 -1.00
CA GLN A 207 8.18 -14.21 -0.20
C GLN A 207 7.15 -14.96 -1.05
N LYS A 208 6.46 -15.94 -0.47
CA LYS A 208 5.49 -16.79 -1.19
C LYS A 208 4.05 -16.28 -1.15
N ALA A 209 3.75 -15.30 -0.29
CA ALA A 209 2.42 -14.75 -0.14
C ALA A 209 1.89 -14.21 -1.48
N ALA A 210 0.63 -14.53 -1.80
CA ALA A 210 0.02 -14.18 -3.08
C ALA A 210 0.00 -12.66 -3.33
N ALA A 211 -0.29 -11.85 -2.31
CA ALA A 211 -0.29 -10.39 -2.39
C ALA A 211 1.10 -9.83 -2.79
N ILE A 212 2.17 -10.37 -2.21
CA ILE A 212 3.54 -9.93 -2.52
C ILE A 212 3.97 -10.38 -3.92
N LYS A 213 3.59 -11.61 -4.32
CA LYS A 213 3.80 -12.07 -5.70
C LYS A 213 3.06 -11.17 -6.69
N HIS A 214 1.81 -10.82 -6.43
CA HIS A 214 1.01 -9.92 -7.25
C HIS A 214 1.66 -8.53 -7.36
N PHE A 215 2.06 -7.96 -6.22
CA PHE A 215 2.76 -6.68 -6.15
C PHE A 215 3.98 -6.64 -7.09
N PHE A 216 4.92 -7.58 -6.94
CA PHE A 216 6.12 -7.62 -7.79
C PHE A 216 5.85 -8.06 -9.23
N SER A 217 4.68 -8.62 -9.54
CA SER A 217 4.30 -9.06 -10.89
C SER A 217 3.56 -7.99 -11.71
N GLY A 218 3.40 -6.79 -11.16
CA GLY A 218 2.81 -5.65 -11.87
C GLY A 218 2.10 -4.66 -10.95
N GLY A 219 1.51 -5.15 -9.85
CA GLY A 219 0.72 -4.34 -8.93
C GLY A 219 1.47 -3.17 -8.28
N TRP A 220 2.80 -3.23 -8.22
CA TRP A 220 3.63 -2.10 -7.78
C TRP A 220 3.38 -0.84 -8.61
N LEU A 221 3.10 -0.97 -9.91
CA LEU A 221 2.90 0.18 -10.80
C LEU A 221 1.56 0.87 -10.50
N GLU A 222 0.52 0.10 -10.23
CA GLU A 222 -0.77 0.61 -9.76
C GLU A 222 -0.62 1.37 -8.42
N TRP A 223 0.17 0.84 -7.49
CA TRP A 223 0.42 1.47 -6.18
C TRP A 223 1.19 2.77 -6.35
N TYR A 224 2.20 2.76 -7.21
CA TYR A 224 2.99 3.92 -7.56
C TYR A 224 2.10 5.03 -8.13
N VAL A 225 1.23 4.68 -9.09
CA VAL A 225 0.30 5.64 -9.70
C VAL A 225 -0.66 6.22 -8.68
N LEU A 226 -1.32 5.39 -7.87
CA LEU A 226 -2.23 5.88 -6.83
C LEU A 226 -1.50 6.84 -5.88
N GLY A 227 -0.32 6.46 -5.39
CA GLY A 227 0.48 7.33 -4.51
C GLY A 227 0.82 8.68 -5.14
N LYS A 228 1.15 8.70 -6.44
CA LYS A 228 1.38 9.94 -7.19
C LYS A 228 0.12 10.79 -7.33
N MET A 229 -1.02 10.19 -7.63
CA MET A 229 -2.31 10.88 -7.73
C MET A 229 -2.76 11.46 -6.38
N LEU A 230 -2.60 10.70 -5.28
CA LEU A 230 -2.91 11.17 -3.93
C LEU A 230 -1.99 12.31 -3.49
N THR A 231 -0.70 12.23 -3.83
CA THR A 231 0.25 13.32 -3.58
C THR A 231 -0.19 14.61 -4.27
N GLU A 232 -0.60 14.52 -5.54
CA GLU A 232 -1.12 15.67 -6.29
C GLU A 232 -2.45 16.19 -5.70
N ALA A 233 -3.40 15.30 -5.38
CA ALA A 233 -4.66 15.67 -4.76
C ALA A 233 -4.45 16.42 -3.42
N LYS A 234 -3.46 16.01 -2.63
CA LYS A 234 -3.09 16.69 -1.39
C LYS A 234 -2.51 18.08 -1.64
N GLN A 235 -1.72 18.25 -2.70
CA GLN A 235 -1.12 19.54 -3.07
C GLN A 235 -2.15 20.59 -3.50
N ARG A 236 -3.33 20.17 -3.98
CA ARG A 236 -4.43 21.07 -4.37
C ARG A 236 -5.18 21.70 -3.19
N GLY A 237 -4.86 21.29 -1.97
CA GLY A 237 -5.30 21.96 -0.76
C GLY A 237 -6.67 21.51 -0.25
N LYS A 238 -7.17 22.23 0.75
CA LYS A 238 -8.28 21.81 1.61
C LYS A 238 -9.62 21.67 0.91
N THR A 239 -9.87 22.37 -0.18
CA THR A 239 -11.15 22.34 -0.89
C THR A 239 -11.20 21.31 -2.01
N TYR A 240 -10.08 20.64 -2.29
CA TYR A 240 -10.01 19.67 -3.36
C TYR A 240 -10.59 18.32 -2.91
N THR A 241 -11.77 17.99 -3.41
CA THR A 241 -12.44 16.72 -3.10
C THR A 241 -12.40 15.77 -4.29
N PHE A 242 -12.29 14.48 -3.97
CA PHE A 242 -12.16 13.43 -4.96
C PHE A 242 -12.69 12.10 -4.43
N SER A 243 -12.85 11.15 -5.36
CA SER A 243 -13.09 9.75 -5.09
C SER A 243 -12.06 8.94 -5.88
N CYS A 244 -11.36 8.00 -5.25
CA CYS A 244 -10.42 7.09 -5.90
C CYS A 244 -10.79 5.63 -5.71
N ALA A 245 -10.24 4.78 -6.57
CA ALA A 245 -10.35 3.34 -6.46
C ALA A 245 -9.21 2.67 -7.25
N ARG A 246 -8.92 1.41 -6.92
CA ARG A 246 -7.99 0.54 -7.66
C ARG A 246 -8.69 -0.77 -8.02
N ASN A 247 -8.25 -1.40 -9.11
CA ASN A 247 -8.69 -2.71 -9.56
C ASN A 247 -10.22 -2.84 -9.61
N VAL A 248 -10.87 -1.80 -10.13
CA VAL A 248 -12.33 -1.69 -10.17
C VAL A 248 -12.85 -2.60 -11.26
N LYS A 249 -13.69 -3.56 -10.90
CA LYS A 249 -14.40 -4.37 -11.89
C LYS A 249 -15.65 -3.64 -12.33
N ILE A 250 -15.78 -3.40 -13.62
CA ILE A 250 -16.94 -2.75 -14.21
C ILE A 250 -17.66 -3.70 -15.15
N LYS A 251 -18.98 -3.76 -15.02
CA LYS A 251 -19.85 -4.57 -15.84
C LYS A 251 -20.77 -3.68 -16.65
N PHE A 252 -20.74 -3.84 -17.97
CA PHE A 252 -21.64 -3.13 -18.89
C PHE A 252 -22.95 -3.89 -19.06
N GLY A 253 -24.00 -3.20 -19.56
CA GLY A 253 -25.30 -3.83 -19.81
C GLY A 253 -25.31 -4.98 -20.82
N ASN A 254 -24.24 -5.15 -21.61
CA ASN A 254 -24.04 -6.29 -22.50
C ASN A 254 -23.27 -7.44 -21.84
N GLU A 255 -23.13 -7.44 -20.51
CA GLU A 255 -22.41 -8.42 -19.69
C GLU A 255 -20.89 -8.44 -19.85
N ASP A 256 -20.31 -7.58 -20.70
CA ASP A 256 -18.86 -7.46 -20.76
C ASP A 256 -18.30 -6.92 -19.43
N ILE A 257 -17.25 -7.56 -18.96
CA ILE A 257 -16.54 -7.18 -17.74
C ILE A 257 -15.14 -6.66 -18.10
N TYR A 258 -14.80 -5.50 -17.54
CA TYR A 258 -13.46 -4.94 -17.60
C TYR A 258 -12.97 -4.66 -16.18
N GLU A 259 -11.66 -4.64 -16.02
CA GLU A 259 -11.00 -4.17 -14.80
C GLU A 259 -10.31 -2.85 -15.13
N LEU A 260 -10.42 -1.87 -14.24
CA LEU A 260 -9.73 -0.59 -14.30
C LEU A 260 -8.65 -0.56 -13.22
N ASP A 261 -7.41 -0.39 -13.63
CA ASP A 261 -6.23 -0.51 -12.74
C ASP A 261 -6.22 0.59 -11.64
N VAL A 262 -6.24 1.86 -12.03
CA VAL A 262 -6.32 3.01 -11.08
C VAL A 262 -7.31 4.06 -11.58
N VAL A 263 -8.19 4.52 -10.69
CA VAL A 263 -9.21 5.53 -10.99
C VAL A 263 -9.17 6.62 -9.92
N LEU A 264 -9.13 7.89 -10.34
CA LEU A 264 -9.39 9.03 -9.45
C LEU A 264 -10.32 10.01 -10.15
N MET A 265 -11.36 10.43 -9.45
CA MET A 265 -12.35 11.38 -9.94
C MET A 265 -12.36 12.62 -9.04
N PRO A 266 -11.84 13.76 -9.51
CA PRO A 266 -12.13 15.05 -8.88
C PRO A 266 -13.65 15.25 -8.87
N LEU A 267 -14.21 15.72 -7.75
CA LEU A 267 -15.66 15.85 -7.66
C LEU A 267 -16.20 16.83 -8.71
N GLY A 268 -17.28 16.45 -9.39
CA GLY A 268 -17.88 17.25 -10.46
C GLY A 268 -17.19 17.14 -11.82
N GLN A 269 -16.09 16.38 -11.93
CA GLN A 269 -15.40 16.11 -13.19
C GLN A 269 -15.46 14.62 -13.57
N PRO A 270 -15.27 14.24 -14.83
CA PRO A 270 -15.14 12.82 -15.20
C PRO A 270 -13.89 12.19 -14.56
N PRO A 271 -13.88 10.87 -14.29
CA PRO A 271 -12.73 10.19 -13.73
C PRO A 271 -11.52 10.25 -14.65
N LEU A 272 -10.34 10.37 -14.05
CA LEU A 272 -9.05 10.05 -14.66
C LEU A 272 -8.75 8.58 -14.40
N ILE A 273 -8.61 7.79 -15.47
CA ILE A 273 -8.31 6.37 -15.45
C ILE A 273 -6.89 6.17 -15.94
N ILE A 274 -6.11 5.34 -15.23
CA ILE A 274 -4.75 5.00 -15.59
C ILE A 274 -4.60 3.47 -15.62
N GLU A 275 -4.41 2.93 -16.83
CA GLU A 275 -4.10 1.53 -17.11
C GLU A 275 -2.59 1.31 -17.01
N CYS A 276 -2.17 0.47 -16.07
CA CYS A 276 -0.78 0.23 -15.70
C CYS A 276 -0.21 -0.98 -16.45
N LYS A 277 0.84 -0.78 -17.24
CA LYS A 277 1.53 -1.82 -18.00
C LYS A 277 3.02 -1.86 -17.67
N SER A 278 3.40 -2.84 -16.85
CA SER A 278 4.79 -3.13 -16.50
C SER A 278 5.47 -4.12 -17.46
N GLY A 279 4.88 -4.37 -18.64
CA GLY A 279 5.36 -5.32 -19.64
C GLY A 279 4.66 -5.11 -20.99
N GLU A 280 4.75 -6.10 -21.89
CA GLU A 280 4.20 -5.98 -23.25
C GLU A 280 2.69 -5.74 -23.27
N PHE A 281 2.25 -4.68 -23.96
CA PHE A 281 0.87 -4.20 -23.94
C PHE A 281 0.28 -3.96 -25.33
N ARG A 282 1.05 -4.08 -26.44
CA ARG A 282 0.58 -3.63 -27.76
C ARG A 282 -0.67 -4.37 -28.23
N LYS A 283 -0.81 -5.65 -27.88
CA LYS A 283 -2.00 -6.46 -28.17
C LYS A 283 -3.28 -5.93 -27.52
N ASP A 284 -3.16 -5.14 -26.45
CA ASP A 284 -4.28 -4.64 -25.66
C ASP A 284 -4.66 -3.20 -26.05
N ILE A 285 -3.95 -2.55 -26.98
CA ILE A 285 -4.24 -1.16 -27.39
C ILE A 285 -5.67 -1.01 -27.89
N GLU A 286 -6.14 -1.91 -28.76
CA GLU A 286 -7.51 -1.86 -29.28
C GLU A 286 -8.57 -2.03 -28.18
N LYS A 287 -8.27 -2.86 -27.17
CA LYS A 287 -9.11 -3.03 -25.98
C LYS A 287 -9.25 -1.68 -25.25
N TYR A 288 -8.16 -0.95 -25.07
CA TYR A 288 -8.17 0.37 -24.41
C TYR A 288 -8.88 1.44 -25.22
N VAL A 289 -8.70 1.47 -26.55
CA VAL A 289 -9.43 2.40 -27.43
C VAL A 289 -10.94 2.17 -27.29
N ARG A 290 -11.36 0.91 -27.34
CA ARG A 290 -12.77 0.52 -27.19
C ARG A 290 -13.30 0.87 -25.81
N LEU A 291 -12.54 0.56 -24.76
CA LEU A 291 -12.94 0.83 -23.38
C LEU A 291 -13.11 2.33 -23.12
N LYS A 292 -12.15 3.16 -23.52
CA LYS A 292 -12.26 4.62 -23.44
C LYS A 292 -13.54 5.13 -24.14
N LYS A 293 -13.80 4.67 -25.37
CA LYS A 293 -15.01 5.06 -26.13
C LYS A 293 -16.30 4.66 -25.41
N ARG A 294 -16.35 3.45 -24.83
CA ARG A 294 -17.50 2.96 -24.06
C ARG A 294 -17.73 3.71 -22.76
N LEU A 295 -16.66 4.17 -22.12
CA LEU A 295 -16.70 5.02 -20.93
C LEU A 295 -17.02 6.48 -21.24
N ASN A 296 -17.08 6.84 -22.54
CA ASN A 296 -17.28 8.19 -23.02
C ASN A 296 -16.29 9.21 -22.42
N LEU A 297 -15.02 8.79 -22.33
CA LEU A 297 -13.94 9.63 -21.80
C LEU A 297 -13.12 10.28 -22.92
N PRO A 298 -12.66 11.52 -22.72
CA PRO A 298 -11.70 12.13 -23.63
C PRO A 298 -10.30 11.50 -23.42
N ALA A 299 -9.40 11.68 -24.39
CA ALA A 299 -8.12 10.96 -24.41
C ALA A 299 -7.23 11.30 -23.20
N GLU A 300 -7.27 12.54 -22.73
CA GLU A 300 -6.50 13.05 -21.59
C GLU A 300 -6.93 12.43 -20.24
N ARG A 301 -8.13 11.83 -20.18
CA ARG A 301 -8.68 11.18 -18.98
C ARG A 301 -8.57 9.64 -19.00
N PHE A 302 -8.00 9.07 -20.05
CA PHE A 302 -7.72 7.64 -20.13
C PHE A 302 -6.27 7.43 -20.57
N ILE A 303 -5.40 7.15 -19.59
CA ILE A 303 -3.96 7.04 -19.77
C ILE A 303 -3.54 5.58 -19.73
N VAL A 304 -2.77 5.13 -20.71
CA VAL A 304 -2.01 3.88 -20.64
C VAL A 304 -0.59 4.22 -20.19
N LEU A 305 -0.27 3.90 -18.93
CA LEU A 305 1.07 4.05 -18.38
C LEU A 305 1.89 2.80 -18.69
N ALA A 306 2.92 2.94 -19.51
CA ALA A 306 3.81 1.84 -19.85
C ALA A 306 5.24 2.13 -19.38
N THR A 307 5.86 1.17 -18.69
CA THR A 307 7.20 1.35 -18.11
C THR A 307 8.33 1.26 -19.13
N ASP A 308 8.13 0.48 -20.21
CA ASP A 308 9.13 0.18 -21.23
C ASP A 308 9.01 1.08 -22.48
N LEU A 309 8.40 2.25 -22.33
CA LEU A 309 8.32 3.26 -23.38
C LEU A 309 9.28 4.43 -23.12
N GLU A 310 9.93 4.89 -24.18
CA GLU A 310 10.55 6.21 -24.21
C GLU A 310 9.50 7.31 -24.46
N ALA A 311 9.79 8.54 -24.03
CA ALA A 311 8.85 9.65 -24.14
C ALA A 311 8.42 9.95 -25.59
N THR A 312 9.33 9.81 -26.55
CA THR A 312 9.05 10.00 -27.99
C THR A 312 8.13 8.90 -28.53
N GLN A 313 8.31 7.65 -28.09
CA GLN A 313 7.44 6.54 -28.47
C GLN A 313 6.05 6.71 -27.87
N ALA A 314 5.95 7.13 -26.61
CA ALA A 314 4.67 7.43 -25.97
C ALA A 314 3.91 8.55 -26.72
N ALA A 315 4.61 9.62 -27.12
CA ALA A 315 4.01 10.69 -27.91
C ALA A 315 3.53 10.21 -29.30
N ALA A 316 4.34 9.38 -29.98
CA ALA A 316 3.97 8.80 -31.27
C ALA A 316 2.74 7.90 -31.15
N LEU A 317 2.70 6.99 -30.18
CA LEU A 317 1.55 6.13 -29.91
C LEU A 317 0.31 6.95 -29.56
N SER A 318 0.46 8.02 -28.79
CA SER A 318 -0.67 8.91 -28.43
C SER A 318 -1.23 9.68 -29.63
N SER A 319 -0.40 9.90 -30.65
CA SER A 319 -0.84 10.55 -31.90
C SER A 319 -1.48 9.55 -32.85
N MET A 320 -1.00 8.30 -32.86
CA MET A 320 -1.49 7.23 -33.72
C MET A 320 -2.82 6.65 -33.25
N TYR A 321 -2.97 6.51 -31.93
CA TYR A 321 -4.17 5.98 -31.29
C TYR A 321 -4.83 7.13 -30.55
N GLU A 322 -6.16 7.24 -30.60
CA GLU A 322 -6.93 8.23 -29.83
C GLU A 322 -6.90 7.94 -28.31
N LEU A 323 -5.71 7.77 -27.73
CA LEU A 323 -5.41 7.37 -26.36
C LEU A 323 -4.20 8.15 -25.88
N THR A 324 -4.11 8.43 -24.58
CA THR A 324 -2.90 9.00 -24.00
C THR A 324 -1.97 7.87 -23.54
N PHE A 325 -0.72 7.87 -24.00
CA PHE A 325 0.34 7.01 -23.47
C PHE A 325 1.30 7.83 -22.62
N ALA A 326 1.63 7.32 -21.44
CA ALA A 326 2.58 7.94 -20.53
C ALA A 326 3.67 6.95 -20.11
N THR A 327 4.76 7.52 -19.61
CA THR A 327 5.88 6.81 -18.99
C THR A 327 5.96 7.22 -17.51
N PRO A 328 6.65 6.47 -16.64
CA PRO A 328 6.85 6.89 -15.26
C PRO A 328 7.44 8.30 -15.12
N LYS A 329 8.25 8.74 -16.10
CA LYS A 329 8.86 10.09 -16.15
C LYS A 329 7.87 11.18 -16.55
N THR A 330 6.94 10.89 -17.46
CA THR A 330 5.99 11.88 -18.00
C THR A 330 4.65 11.88 -17.26
N LEU A 331 4.36 10.85 -16.47
CA LEU A 331 3.09 10.65 -15.77
C LEU A 331 2.66 11.87 -14.96
N MET A 332 3.55 12.43 -14.12
CA MET A 332 3.20 13.55 -13.24
C MET A 332 2.77 14.80 -14.01
N LYS A 333 3.30 15.01 -15.21
CA LYS A 333 2.88 16.13 -16.06
C LYS A 333 1.40 15.97 -16.43
N HIS A 334 1.00 14.80 -16.91
CA HIS A 334 -0.39 14.52 -17.26
C HIS A 334 -1.34 14.58 -16.05
N ILE A 335 -0.94 14.02 -14.90
CA ILE A 335 -1.76 14.07 -13.68
C ILE A 335 -2.05 15.54 -13.30
N ARG A 336 -1.05 16.42 -13.34
CA ARG A 336 -1.21 17.85 -13.01
C ARG A 336 -2.09 18.62 -13.99
N GLU A 337 -2.02 18.28 -15.26
CA GLU A 337 -2.80 18.94 -16.32
C GLU A 337 -4.27 18.50 -16.31
N THR A 338 -4.57 17.26 -15.89
CA THR A 338 -5.91 16.67 -15.99
C THR A 338 -6.72 16.69 -14.70
N MET A 339 -6.07 16.49 -13.54
CA MET A 339 -6.71 16.71 -12.23
C MET A 339 -6.95 18.20 -12.01
#